data_AF-T0HH26-F1
#
_entry.id   AF-T0HH26-F1
#
_cell.length_a   1.000
_cell.length_b   1.000
_cell.length_c   1.000
_cell.angle_alpha   90.00
_cell.angle_beta   90.00
_cell.angle_gamma   90.00
#
_symmetry.space_group_name_H-M   'P 1'
#
loop_
_entity.id
_entity.type
_entity.pdbx_description
1 polymer ?
#
loop_
_entity_poly.entity_id
_entity_poly.type
_entity_poly.pdbx_seq_one_letter_code
_entity_poly.pdbx_strand_id
1 'polypeptide(L)' 'MSDMIDAFRSLKDYKRVKRLIWGVPCPVCREKLPKANAKILEPGQLCRAHKPFYRDPRPEPTDTEFDARMAAHGWGAGL' A
#
# COMPACT_ATOMS: atom_id res chain seq x y z
N MET A 1 23.44 -9.84 14.76
CA MET A 1 23.00 -8.58 14.10
C MET A 1 22.62 -8.75 12.63
N SER A 2 23.02 -9.83 11.94
CA SER A 2 22.58 -10.13 10.57
C SER A 2 21.07 -10.29 10.45
N ASP A 3 20.46 -11.08 11.34
CA ASP A 3 19.03 -11.43 11.25
C ASP A 3 18.10 -10.21 11.35
N MET A 4 18.47 -9.20 12.13
CA MET A 4 17.70 -7.96 12.23
C MET A 4 17.77 -7.16 10.93
N ILE A 5 18.93 -7.10 10.28
CA ILE A 5 19.10 -6.40 8.99
C ILE A 5 18.24 -7.06 7.91
N ASP A 6 18.25 -8.40 7.86
CA ASP A 6 17.46 -9.15 6.90
C ASP A 6 15.95 -9.03 7.15
N ALA A 7 15.52 -8.98 8.42
CA ALA A 7 14.13 -8.70 8.78
C ALA A 7 13.65 -7.31 8.33
N PHE A 8 14.48 -6.27 8.43
CA PHE A 8 14.12 -4.93 7.94
C PHE A 8 14.05 -4.87 6.41
N ARG A 9 14.91 -5.62 5.71
CA ARG A 9 14.87 -5.73 4.25
C ARG A 9 13.57 -6.41 3.80
N SER A 10 13.23 -7.56 4.39
CA SER A 10 11.99 -8.27 4.06
C SER A 10 10.75 -7.41 4.37
N LEU A 11 10.73 -6.66 5.48
CA LEU A 11 9.64 -5.74 5.80
C LEU A 11 9.50 -4.61 4.75
N LYS A 12 10.62 -4.09 4.24
CA LYS A 12 10.62 -3.04 3.21
C LYS A 12 10.06 -3.57 1.89
N ASP A 13 10.47 -4.76 1.51
CA ASP A 13 10.01 -5.39 0.27
C ASP A 13 8.53 -5.80 0.37
N TYR A 14 8.09 -6.32 1.52
CA TYR A 14 6.68 -6.56 1.81
C TYR A 14 5.83 -5.30 1.60
N LYS A 15 6.24 -4.17 2.22
CA LYS A 15 5.54 -2.88 2.08
C LYS A 15 5.54 -2.37 0.65
N ARG A 16 6.63 -2.61 -0.11
CA ARG A 16 6.71 -2.26 -1.53
C ARG A 16 5.69 -3.06 -2.33
N VAL A 17 5.65 -4.38 -2.17
CA VAL A 17 4.71 -5.24 -2.91
C VAL A 17 3.26 -4.97 -2.52
N LYS A 18 2.97 -4.78 -1.23
CA LYS A 18 1.64 -4.37 -0.76
C LYS A 18 1.15 -3.10 -1.46
N ARG A 19 2.02 -2.08 -1.57
CA ARG A 19 1.71 -0.84 -2.31
C ARG A 19 1.58 -1.03 -3.81
N LEU A 20 2.28 -1.99 -4.42
CA LEU A 20 2.13 -2.28 -5.85
C LEU A 20 0.76 -2.91 -6.15
N ILE A 21 0.28 -3.80 -5.27
CA ILE A 21 -0.97 -4.53 -5.46
C ILE A 21 -2.18 -3.68 -5.08
N TRP A 22 -2.12 -3.05 -3.91
CA TRP A 22 -3.28 -2.40 -3.28
C TRP A 22 -3.21 -0.87 -3.36
N GLY A 23 -2.05 -0.32 -3.71
CA GLY A 23 -1.83 1.11 -3.76
C GLY A 23 -2.44 1.75 -5.00
N VAL A 24 -3.30 2.76 -4.78
CA VAL A 24 -3.81 3.63 -5.84
C VAL A 24 -3.44 5.07 -5.50
N PRO A 25 -2.98 5.86 -6.49
CA PRO A 25 -2.68 7.27 -6.27
C PRO A 25 -3.95 8.07 -5.92
N CYS A 26 -3.86 8.86 -4.85
CA CYS A 26 -4.94 9.70 -4.36
C CYS A 26 -5.44 10.66 -5.46
N PRO A 27 -6.74 10.61 -5.82
CA PRO A 27 -7.29 11.43 -6.90
C PRO A 27 -7.23 12.92 -6.57
N VAL A 28 -7.46 13.29 -5.30
CA VAL A 28 -7.40 14.69 -4.85
C VAL A 28 -5.99 15.26 -4.98
N CYS A 29 -4.96 14.45 -4.69
CA CYS A 29 -3.58 14.88 -4.89
C CYS A 29 -3.23 15.05 -6.36
N ARG A 30 -3.72 14.16 -7.24
CA ARG A 30 -3.52 14.29 -8.70
C ARG A 30 -4.15 15.55 -9.26
N GLU A 31 -5.33 15.91 -8.78
CA GLU A 31 -6.05 17.11 -9.20
C GLU A 31 -5.39 18.39 -8.68
N LYS A 32 -5.08 18.46 -7.38
CA LYS A 32 -4.56 19.68 -6.74
C LYS A 32 -3.08 19.91 -6.97
N LEU A 33 -2.29 18.84 -7.15
CA LEU A 33 -0.84 18.90 -7.28
C LEU A 33 -0.38 18.06 -8.48
N PRO A 34 -0.75 18.44 -9.73
CA PRO A 34 -0.50 17.62 -10.91
C PRO A 34 0.98 17.38 -11.23
N LYS A 35 1.88 18.26 -10.75
CA LYS A 35 3.33 18.11 -10.89
C LYS A 35 3.98 17.28 -9.78
N ALA A 36 3.27 17.01 -8.68
CA ALA A 36 3.81 16.26 -7.56
C ALA A 36 3.36 14.80 -7.61
N ASN A 37 4.17 13.91 -7.04
CA ASN A 37 3.77 12.52 -6.88
C ASN A 37 2.60 12.43 -5.89
N ALA A 38 1.47 11.93 -6.37
CA ALA A 38 0.30 11.69 -5.53
C ALA A 38 0.61 10.67 -4.43
N LYS A 39 0.00 10.83 -3.25
CA LYS A 39 0.10 9.83 -2.19
C LYS A 39 -0.54 8.53 -2.66
N ILE A 40 0.18 7.43 -2.52
CA ILE A 40 -0.35 6.08 -2.76
C ILE A 40 -1.16 5.67 -1.53
N LEU A 41 -2.44 5.37 -1.76
CA LEU A 41 -3.39 4.95 -0.74
C LEU A 41 -3.70 3.46 -0.88
N GLU A 42 -3.72 2.77 0.24
CA GLU A 42 -4.36 1.46 0.39
C GLU A 42 -5.88 1.64 0.61
N PRO A 43 -6.69 0.60 0.40
CA PRO A 43 -8.12 0.64 0.73
C PRO A 43 -8.37 1.15 2.16
N GLY A 44 -9.37 2.02 2.34
CA GLY A 44 -9.69 2.65 3.63
C GLY A 44 -8.66 3.67 4.17
N GLN A 45 -7.51 3.85 3.52
CA GLN A 45 -6.45 4.74 4.00
C GLN A 45 -6.84 6.23 3.87
N LEU A 46 -6.47 7.03 4.88
CA LEU A 46 -6.70 8.48 4.89
C LEU A 46 -5.50 9.26 4.30
N CYS A 47 -5.75 10.04 3.25
CA CYS A 47 -4.84 11.06 2.75
C CYS A 47 -5.00 12.38 3.53
N ARG A 48 -3.95 12.75 4.27
CA ARG A 48 -3.91 13.99 5.08
C ARG A 48 -3.29 15.20 4.36
N ALA A 49 -3.02 15.10 3.06
CA ALA A 49 -2.31 16.15 2.31
C ALA A 49 -3.14 17.42 2.10
N HIS A 50 -4.47 17.29 2.06
CA HIS A 50 -5.39 18.40 1.78
C HIS A 50 -6.53 18.39 2.81
N LYS A 51 -7.13 19.57 3.05
CA LYS A 51 -8.39 19.69 3.81
C LYS A 51 -9.55 19.96 2.82
N PRO A 52 -10.73 19.36 3.01
CA PRO A 52 -10.99 18.22 3.90
C PRO A 52 -10.16 16.99 3.51
N PHE A 53 -9.86 16.11 4.48
CA PHE A 53 -9.06 14.91 4.25
C PHE A 53 -9.81 13.93 3.35
N TYR A 54 -9.09 13.26 2.44
CA TYR A 54 -9.68 12.26 1.55
C TYR A 54 -9.44 10.86 2.12
N ARG A 55 -10.50 10.07 2.31
CA ARG A 55 -10.41 8.65 2.65
C ARG A 55 -10.63 7.82 1.40
N ASP A 56 -9.74 6.85 1.15
CA ASP A 56 -9.94 5.90 0.06
C ASP A 56 -11.24 5.09 0.32
N PRO A 57 -12.23 5.16 -0.60
CA PRO A 57 -13.53 4.52 -0.40
C PRO A 57 -13.53 3.02 -0.71
N ARG A 58 -12.42 2.46 -1.21
CA ARG A 58 -12.35 1.03 -1.52
C ARG A 58 -12.52 0.21 -0.24
N PRO A 59 -13.31 -0.86 -0.27
CA PRO A 59 -13.45 -1.75 0.87
C PRO A 59 -12.11 -2.43 1.17
N GLU A 60 -11.86 -2.68 2.45
CA GLU A 60 -10.73 -3.51 2.85
C GLU A 60 -10.94 -4.93 2.31
N PRO A 61 -9.93 -5.53 1.66
CA PRO A 61 -10.04 -6.89 1.14
C PRO A 61 -10.20 -7.88 2.29
N THR A 62 -10.85 -9.00 2.00
CA THR A 62 -10.86 -10.13 2.93
C THR A 62 -9.45 -10.71 3.07
N ASP A 63 -9.16 -11.38 4.19
CA ASP A 63 -7.84 -12.00 4.41
C ASP A 63 -7.46 -12.97 3.28
N THR A 64 -8.43 -13.74 2.78
CA THR A 64 -8.22 -14.70 1.68
C THR A 64 -7.88 -14.00 0.36
N GLU A 65 -8.56 -12.90 0.02
CA GLU A 65 -8.25 -12.10 -1.16
C GLU A 65 -6.89 -11.39 -1.02
N PHE A 66 -6.58 -10.93 0.20
CA PHE A 66 -5.32 -10.30 0.52
C PHE A 66 -4.16 -11.27 0.28
N ASP A 67 -4.23 -12.45 0.89
CA ASP A 67 -3.20 -13.48 0.80
C ASP A 67 -3.05 -13.99 -0.64
N ALA A 68 -4.16 -14.28 -1.33
CA ALA A 68 -4.12 -14.75 -2.71
C ALA A 68 -3.40 -13.77 -3.66
N ARG A 69 -3.66 -12.46 -3.50
CA ARG A 69 -3.00 -11.44 -4.33
C ARG A 69 -1.57 -11.21 -3.92
N MET A 70 -1.24 -11.22 -2.63
CA MET A 70 0.15 -11.13 -2.18
C MET A 70 0.96 -12.31 -2.72
N ALA A 71 0.42 -13.53 -2.64
CA ALA A 71 1.07 -14.77 -3.06
C ALA A 71 1.42 -14.73 -4.56
N ALA A 72 0.53 -14.18 -5.39
CA ALA A 72 0.77 -14.00 -6.82
C ALA A 72 1.99 -13.11 -7.14
N HIS A 73 2.44 -12.28 -6.19
CA HIS A 73 3.64 -11.44 -6.32
C HIS A 73 4.86 -11.98 -5.56
N GLY A 74 4.84 -13.26 -5.17
CA GLY A 74 5.93 -13.91 -4.45
C GLY A 74 5.99 -13.57 -2.96
N TRP A 75 4.88 -13.09 -2.39
CA TRP A 75 4.77 -12.74 -0.98
C TRP A 75 3.61 -13.51 -0.34
N GLY A 76 3.91 -14.47 0.52
CA GLY A 76 2.86 -15.34 1.08
C GLY A 76 2.90 -16.71 0.45
N ALA A 77 3.82 -17.52 0.99
CA ALA A 77 3.71 -18.96 1.12
C ALA A 77 4.80 -19.36 2.14
N GLY A 78 4.39 -19.44 3.39
CA GLY A 78 5.21 -19.81 4.53
C GLY A 78 4.30 -20.36 5.62
N LEU A 79 3.68 -21.50 5.31
CA LEU A 79 3.30 -22.51 6.30
C LEU A 79 4.43 -23.55 6.31
#